data_AF-A0A0F9DLF3-F1
#
_entry.id   AF-A0A0F9DLF3-F1
#
_cell.length_a   1.000
_cell.length_b   1.000
_cell.length_c   1.000
_cell.angle_alpha   90.00
_cell.angle_beta   90.00
_cell.angle_gamma   90.00
#
_symmetry.space_group_name_H-M   'P 1'
#
loop_
_entity.id
_entity.type
_entity.pdbx_description
1 polymer ?
#
loop_
_entity_poly.entity_id
_entity_poly.type
_entity_poly.pdbx_seq_one_letter_code
_entity_poly.pdbx_strand_id
1 'polypeptide(L)'
;MVDSATPETGTDTAAPPSQTPDEKALVSIDSFLEPEGDQETPDAPPKATQKEEPGASDESEEAEPAEAAEKPPEEESAPEAEGEQEELPATLSELAEAFEMESDALSEHLKVQVKVNGVASEVTLGEAIKGYSREADYTQGKMRHAEVVKAFEAETAGSKAHWQQQMGVVEDMISALAGSLPNINDETLLSKYQLEDGEFDHSGYLYEKAAIERSHGNVQEVFGQLQAQREQSQKEQAGKQRASRAEHQQQLIAADPEFSDPVKVREFEASAGTLLTSFGLSREEVGAFFAGDFHPVQIRVLKKALQQDALEKSQPKRIKKLKELPKVTRPGVASEKDNEPGDRFASAKQRLRKAGRAGSRVDIDAAALELIDEKFLGGLK
;
A
#
# COMPACT_ATOMS: atom_id res chain seq x y z
N MET A 1 51.92 -3.99 43.34
CA MET A 1 52.39 -3.16 42.23
C MET A 1 51.33 -3.30 41.12
N VAL A 2 50.22 -2.59 41.11
CA VAL A 2 49.92 -1.27 41.72
C VAL A 2 50.95 -0.23 41.28
N ASP A 3 50.63 0.44 40.18
CA ASP A 3 50.78 1.89 40.07
C ASP A 3 49.53 2.42 39.34
N SER A 4 49.24 3.72 39.45
CA SER A 4 47.92 4.28 39.18
C SER A 4 47.98 5.63 38.45
N ALA A 5 47.29 5.74 37.32
CA ALA A 5 47.12 6.98 36.57
C ALA A 5 45.62 7.28 36.36
N THR A 6 45.10 8.23 37.12
CA THR A 6 43.76 8.82 36.95
C THR A 6 43.82 9.89 35.85
N PRO A 7 42.80 10.03 34.97
CA PRO A 7 42.82 11.04 33.92
C PRO A 7 42.53 12.45 34.44
N GLU A 8 43.14 13.47 33.82
CA GLU A 8 42.78 14.88 33.99
C GLU A 8 42.24 15.50 32.70
N THR A 9 41.58 16.65 32.86
CA THR A 9 40.70 17.31 31.89
C THR A 9 41.41 17.95 30.70
N GLY A 10 40.85 17.78 29.50
CA GLY A 10 41.40 18.28 28.25
C GLY A 10 41.36 19.80 28.03
N THR A 11 41.94 20.18 26.89
CA THR A 11 41.75 21.48 26.23
C THR A 11 41.33 21.28 24.78
N ASP A 12 40.48 22.18 24.30
CA ASP A 12 40.01 22.29 22.93
C ASP A 12 41.16 22.47 21.91
N THR A 13 40.98 21.91 20.71
CA THR A 13 41.70 22.25 19.47
C THR A 13 40.88 21.76 18.29
N ALA A 14 40.08 22.66 17.70
CA ALA A 14 39.29 22.37 16.51
C ALA A 14 40.19 22.06 15.29
N ALA A 15 39.93 20.92 14.62
CA ALA A 15 40.52 20.62 13.32
C ALA A 15 39.72 21.34 12.20
N PRO A 16 40.38 21.92 11.18
CA PRO A 16 39.68 22.58 10.08
C PRO A 16 38.92 21.56 9.20
N PRO A 17 37.72 21.90 8.68
CA PRO A 17 36.96 21.01 7.81
C PRO A 17 37.67 20.81 6.47
N SER A 18 37.76 19.56 6.03
CA SER A 18 38.26 19.19 4.70
C SER A 18 37.28 19.62 3.62
N GLN A 19 37.66 20.56 2.77
CA GLN A 19 36.90 20.95 1.57
C GLN A 19 36.73 19.76 0.63
N THR A 20 35.50 19.49 0.21
CA THR A 20 35.19 18.48 -0.82
C THR A 20 35.56 19.01 -2.22
N PRO A 21 35.86 18.13 -3.20
CA PRO A 21 36.30 18.56 -4.52
C PRO A 21 35.21 19.30 -5.34
N ASP A 22 33.94 19.17 -4.95
CA ASP A 22 32.78 19.55 -5.76
C ASP A 22 32.61 21.08 -5.94
N GLU A 23 33.05 21.91 -4.96
CA GLU A 23 32.97 23.38 -5.06
C GLU A 23 33.77 23.94 -6.24
N LYS A 24 34.83 23.24 -6.69
CA LYS A 24 35.73 23.73 -7.73
C LYS A 24 35.16 23.66 -9.15
N ALA A 25 34.10 22.89 -9.38
CA ALA A 25 33.45 22.78 -10.69
C ALA A 25 32.50 23.96 -10.98
N LEU A 26 31.91 24.56 -9.94
CA LEU A 26 30.92 25.64 -10.08
C LEU A 26 31.57 26.99 -10.37
N VAL A 27 32.67 27.31 -9.69
CA VAL A 27 33.41 28.59 -9.86
C VAL A 27 33.94 28.78 -11.29
N SER A 28 34.21 27.70 -12.03
CA SER A 28 34.67 27.74 -13.42
C SER A 28 33.58 28.04 -14.46
N ILE A 29 32.30 28.12 -14.07
CA ILE A 29 31.18 28.37 -14.99
C ILE A 29 30.69 29.83 -14.89
N ASP A 30 30.62 30.40 -13.69
CA ASP A 30 30.23 31.81 -13.49
C ASP A 30 31.18 32.80 -14.18
N SER A 31 32.48 32.49 -14.28
CA SER A 31 33.48 33.40 -14.87
C SER A 31 33.41 33.54 -16.40
N PHE A 32 32.31 33.14 -17.04
CA PHE A 32 32.09 33.20 -18.49
C PHE A 32 30.83 33.99 -18.89
N LEU A 33 30.06 34.53 -17.94
CA LEU A 33 28.72 35.05 -18.22
C LEU A 33 28.43 36.50 -17.74
N GLU A 34 29.43 37.38 -17.80
CA GLU A 34 29.23 38.83 -17.69
C GLU A 34 29.47 39.54 -19.04
N PRO A 35 28.51 40.37 -19.46
CA PRO A 35 28.81 41.71 -19.95
C PRO A 35 28.04 42.81 -19.19
N GLU A 36 28.63 44.01 -19.11
CA GLU A 36 28.13 45.19 -18.38
C GLU A 36 26.80 45.74 -18.95
N GLY A 37 25.95 46.39 -18.12
CA GLY A 37 24.63 46.86 -18.60
C GLY A 37 23.73 47.77 -17.74
N ASP A 38 24.19 48.28 -16.60
CA ASP A 38 23.82 49.52 -15.87
C ASP A 38 22.34 50.08 -15.76
N GLN A 39 22.05 50.70 -14.59
CA GLN A 39 20.99 51.69 -14.26
C GLN A 39 19.51 51.30 -13.93
N GLU A 40 19.17 51.53 -12.64
CA GLU A 40 18.00 52.24 -12.05
C GLU A 40 16.51 51.81 -12.22
N THR A 41 15.90 51.52 -11.06
CA THR A 41 14.48 51.72 -10.68
C THR A 41 14.27 53.17 -10.17
N PRO A 42 13.05 53.76 -9.92
CA PRO A 42 11.82 53.09 -9.44
C PRO A 42 10.43 53.73 -9.79
N ASP A 43 9.40 53.23 -9.07
CA ASP A 43 8.21 53.94 -8.53
C ASP A 43 6.83 53.82 -9.22
N ALA A 44 5.76 53.91 -8.41
CA ALA A 44 4.34 53.71 -8.75
C ALA A 44 3.40 54.17 -7.59
N PRO A 45 2.05 54.23 -7.74
CA PRO A 45 1.18 54.33 -8.92
C PRO A 45 0.33 55.65 -8.89
N PRO A 46 -0.73 55.81 -9.73
CA PRO A 46 -2.07 55.91 -9.09
C PRO A 46 -3.31 55.44 -9.92
N LYS A 47 -4.09 54.56 -9.28
CA LYS A 47 -5.56 54.65 -9.04
C LYS A 47 -6.54 55.23 -10.12
N ALA A 48 -7.20 54.30 -10.82
CA ALA A 48 -8.65 54.21 -11.11
C ALA A 48 -9.41 55.27 -11.95
N THR A 49 -10.26 54.77 -12.87
CA THR A 49 -11.61 55.29 -13.22
C THR A 49 -12.44 54.16 -13.84
N GLN A 50 -13.75 54.09 -13.55
CA GLN A 50 -14.71 53.16 -14.15
C GLN A 50 -15.44 53.81 -15.33
N LYS A 51 -15.82 53.06 -16.38
CA LYS A 51 -17.14 53.24 -17.03
C LYS A 51 -17.62 52.05 -17.91
N GLU A 52 -18.82 51.58 -17.56
CA GLU A 52 -19.93 50.99 -18.36
C GLU A 52 -19.69 50.19 -19.67
N GLU A 53 -20.22 48.96 -19.66
CA GLU A 53 -20.82 48.17 -20.77
C GLU A 53 -22.07 48.88 -21.39
N PRO A 54 -22.78 48.39 -22.47
CA PRO A 54 -23.10 46.97 -22.75
C PRO A 54 -23.29 46.52 -24.23
N GLY A 55 -23.55 45.21 -24.43
CA GLY A 55 -24.77 44.79 -25.15
C GLY A 55 -24.68 43.73 -26.27
N ALA A 56 -25.50 42.66 -26.11
CA ALA A 56 -26.04 41.74 -27.15
C ALA A 56 -25.03 40.80 -27.88
N SER A 57 -25.37 39.60 -28.39
CA SER A 57 -26.55 38.70 -28.33
C SER A 57 -26.20 37.40 -29.13
N ASP A 58 -26.78 36.21 -28.98
CA ASP A 58 -27.62 35.55 -27.95
C ASP A 58 -27.66 34.01 -28.25
N GLU A 59 -28.55 33.24 -27.60
CA GLU A 59 -29.02 31.87 -27.96
C GLU A 59 -28.04 30.66 -27.75
N SER A 60 -28.47 29.47 -27.29
CA SER A 60 -29.81 29.02 -26.85
C SER A 60 -29.80 27.77 -25.92
N GLU A 61 -30.90 27.56 -25.17
CA GLU A 61 -31.62 26.29 -24.80
C GLU A 61 -30.84 25.02 -24.30
N GLU A 62 -31.39 23.99 -23.64
CA GLU A 62 -32.58 23.66 -22.81
C GLU A 62 -32.35 22.16 -22.34
N ALA A 63 -32.79 21.57 -21.20
CA ALA A 63 -33.80 21.87 -20.18
C ALA A 63 -33.44 21.34 -18.76
N GLU A 64 -34.32 21.68 -17.80
CA GLU A 64 -34.94 20.93 -16.68
C GLU A 64 -34.58 19.46 -16.29
N PRO A 65 -35.04 18.96 -15.10
CA PRO A 65 -35.87 19.61 -14.06
C PRO A 65 -35.25 19.61 -12.65
N ALA A 66 -35.90 20.35 -11.72
CA ALA A 66 -35.67 20.25 -10.29
C ALA A 66 -37.01 20.00 -9.54
N GLU A 67 -37.06 18.96 -8.70
CA GLU A 67 -38.17 18.73 -7.76
C GLU A 67 -37.70 17.90 -6.54
N ALA A 68 -38.62 17.61 -5.61
CA ALA A 68 -38.41 16.80 -4.40
C ALA A 68 -37.49 17.38 -3.31
N ALA A 69 -37.81 18.58 -2.82
CA ALA A 69 -37.55 18.94 -1.43
C ALA A 69 -38.70 18.39 -0.55
N GLU A 70 -38.48 17.29 0.16
CA GLU A 70 -39.51 16.69 1.03
C GLU A 70 -39.86 17.62 2.20
N LYS A 71 -41.16 17.80 2.45
CA LYS A 71 -41.66 18.38 3.70
C LYS A 71 -41.73 17.27 4.77
N PRO A 72 -41.18 17.45 5.97
CA PRO A 72 -41.60 16.64 7.11
C PRO A 72 -43.08 16.90 7.42
N PRO A 73 -43.83 15.92 7.95
CA PRO A 73 -45.25 16.08 8.28
C PRO A 73 -45.46 17.00 9.48
N GLU A 74 -46.60 17.70 9.50
CA GLU A 74 -47.12 18.32 10.72
C GLU A 74 -47.59 17.21 11.67
N GLU A 75 -46.98 17.11 12.86
CA GLU A 75 -47.41 16.20 13.91
C GLU A 75 -48.44 16.87 14.84
N GLU A 76 -49.45 16.12 15.27
CA GLU A 76 -50.71 16.65 15.77
C GLU A 76 -50.59 17.15 17.23
N SER A 77 -50.81 18.45 17.45
CA SER A 77 -50.66 19.05 18.79
C SER A 77 -51.73 18.58 19.77
N ALA A 78 -51.28 17.85 20.78
CA ALA A 78 -52.05 17.40 21.95
C ALA A 78 -51.25 17.72 23.24
N PRO A 79 -51.92 17.88 24.39
CA PRO A 79 -51.71 19.04 25.24
C PRO A 79 -50.42 19.03 26.06
N GLU A 80 -49.97 20.25 26.39
CA GLU A 80 -48.93 20.50 27.39
C GLU A 80 -49.28 19.81 28.71
N ALA A 81 -48.41 18.89 29.13
CA ALA A 81 -48.36 18.45 30.51
C ALA A 81 -47.44 19.42 31.26
N GLU A 82 -48.04 20.35 32.02
CA GLU A 82 -47.33 21.18 32.99
C GLU A 82 -46.75 20.29 34.11
N GLY A 83 -45.60 19.70 33.84
CA GLY A 83 -44.67 19.19 34.84
C GLY A 83 -43.46 20.11 34.88
N GLU A 84 -43.12 20.61 36.06
CA GLU A 84 -41.95 21.47 36.29
C GLU A 84 -40.67 20.72 35.87
N GLN A 85 -40.19 20.97 34.66
CA GLN A 85 -38.83 20.62 34.27
C GLN A 85 -37.89 21.61 34.93
N GLU A 86 -37.26 21.20 36.04
CA GLU A 86 -36.07 21.89 36.54
C GLU A 86 -35.07 22.00 35.38
N GLU A 87 -34.66 23.22 35.03
CA GLU A 87 -33.72 23.46 33.93
C GLU A 87 -32.36 22.87 34.29
N LEU A 88 -32.12 21.64 33.82
CA LEU A 88 -30.86 20.94 34.03
C LEU A 88 -29.74 21.74 33.35
N PRO A 89 -28.69 22.18 34.08
CA PRO A 89 -27.65 23.04 33.53
C PRO A 89 -26.94 22.36 32.36
N ALA A 90 -26.94 23.03 31.20
CA ALA A 90 -26.47 22.46 29.94
C ALA A 90 -24.94 22.53 29.78
N THR A 91 -24.29 23.43 30.52
CA THR A 91 -22.85 23.66 30.50
C THR A 91 -22.19 23.37 31.86
N LEU A 92 -20.88 23.12 31.84
CA LEU A 92 -20.11 22.91 33.07
C LEU A 92 -20.11 24.15 33.98
N SER A 93 -20.23 25.35 33.41
CA SER A 93 -20.27 26.62 34.16
C SER A 93 -21.57 26.77 34.95
N GLU A 94 -22.72 26.52 34.31
CA GLU A 94 -24.04 26.55 34.98
C GLU A 94 -24.14 25.46 36.05
N LEU A 95 -23.56 24.28 35.79
CA LEU A 95 -23.47 23.18 36.76
C LEU A 95 -22.57 23.56 37.96
N ALA A 96 -21.48 24.29 37.72
CA ALA A 96 -20.60 24.78 38.79
C ALA A 96 -21.27 25.88 39.64
N GLU A 97 -21.99 26.80 39.00
CA GLU A 97 -22.80 27.83 39.67
C GLU A 97 -23.89 27.21 40.55
N ALA A 98 -24.60 26.19 40.04
CA ALA A 98 -25.61 25.44 40.78
C ALA A 98 -25.08 24.63 41.98
N PHE A 99 -23.76 24.38 42.04
CA PHE A 99 -23.08 23.72 43.16
C PHE A 99 -22.27 24.67 44.06
N GLU A 100 -22.33 25.99 43.83
CA GLU A 100 -21.50 27.02 44.50
C GLU A 100 -19.98 26.73 44.39
N MET A 101 -19.53 26.15 43.28
CA MET A 101 -18.13 25.76 43.04
C MET A 101 -17.52 26.44 41.80
N GLU A 102 -16.20 26.49 41.75
CA GLU A 102 -15.46 26.96 40.57
C GLU A 102 -15.36 25.84 39.51
N SER A 103 -15.52 26.20 38.23
CA SER A 103 -15.63 25.24 37.10
C SER A 103 -14.48 24.22 37.04
N ASP A 104 -13.24 24.68 37.24
CA ASP A 104 -12.06 23.79 37.26
C ASP A 104 -12.11 22.81 38.45
N ALA A 105 -12.50 23.25 39.64
CA ALA A 105 -12.63 22.40 40.82
C ALA A 105 -13.75 21.35 40.65
N LEU A 106 -14.88 21.72 40.03
CA LEU A 106 -15.91 20.77 39.65
C LEU A 106 -15.38 19.75 38.63
N SER A 107 -14.55 20.18 37.66
CA SER A 107 -13.96 19.28 36.66
C SER A 107 -13.00 18.23 37.27
N GLU A 108 -12.31 18.56 38.36
CA GLU A 108 -11.39 17.66 39.04
C GLU A 108 -12.07 16.74 40.07
N HIS A 109 -13.29 17.08 40.51
CA HIS A 109 -14.07 16.26 41.44
C HIS A 109 -15.17 15.43 40.76
N LEU A 110 -15.73 15.87 39.63
CA LEU A 110 -16.71 15.11 38.86
C LEU A 110 -16.05 13.92 38.18
N LYS A 111 -16.58 12.72 38.43
CA LYS A 111 -16.08 11.47 37.86
C LYS A 111 -16.95 10.98 36.70
N VAL A 112 -16.31 10.47 35.66
CA VAL A 112 -16.91 9.94 34.44
C VAL A 112 -16.33 8.57 34.13
N GLN A 113 -17.16 7.61 33.71
CA GLN A 113 -16.68 6.30 33.27
C GLN A 113 -16.30 6.35 31.78
N VAL A 114 -15.01 6.23 31.50
CA VAL A 114 -14.43 6.24 30.15
C VAL A 114 -13.92 4.83 29.80
N LYS A 115 -14.17 4.36 28.58
CA LYS A 115 -13.72 3.03 28.13
C LYS A 115 -12.37 3.12 27.42
N VAL A 116 -11.28 2.93 28.16
CA VAL A 116 -9.91 2.91 27.62
C VAL A 116 -9.55 1.48 27.23
N ASN A 117 -9.18 1.24 25.97
CA ASN A 117 -8.82 -0.09 25.44
C ASN A 117 -9.85 -1.21 25.73
N GLY A 118 -11.14 -0.85 25.79
CA GLY A 118 -12.24 -1.77 26.09
C GLY A 118 -12.52 -2.03 27.57
N VAL A 119 -11.68 -1.54 28.48
CA VAL A 119 -11.91 -1.59 29.94
C VAL A 119 -12.59 -0.29 30.39
N ALA A 120 -13.66 -0.40 31.18
CA ALA A 120 -14.29 0.76 31.79
C ALA A 120 -13.46 1.22 33.00
N SER A 121 -13.01 2.47 32.96
CA SER A 121 -12.24 3.14 34.01
C SER A 121 -12.98 4.38 34.49
N GLU A 122 -13.00 4.60 35.79
CA GLU A 122 -13.53 5.83 36.39
C GLU A 122 -12.41 6.90 36.41
N VAL A 123 -12.64 8.02 35.74
CA VAL A 123 -11.65 9.07 35.42
C VAL A 123 -12.29 10.43 35.74
N THR A 124 -11.52 11.47 36.12
CA THR A 124 -12.12 12.80 36.36
C THR A 124 -12.52 13.47 35.03
N LEU A 125 -13.51 14.36 35.04
CA LEU A 125 -13.91 15.08 33.82
C LEU A 125 -12.73 15.89 33.26
N GLY A 126 -11.96 16.54 34.13
CA GLY A 126 -10.75 17.26 33.76
C GLY A 126 -9.70 16.35 33.10
N GLU A 127 -9.51 15.11 33.59
CA GLU A 127 -8.64 14.13 32.93
C GLU A 127 -9.19 13.61 31.60
N ALA A 128 -10.51 13.45 31.46
CA ALA A 128 -11.14 13.07 30.20
C ALA A 128 -10.97 14.16 29.12
N ILE A 129 -11.17 15.44 29.48
CA ILE A 129 -10.93 16.61 28.61
C ILE A 129 -9.44 16.71 28.25
N LYS A 130 -8.54 16.60 29.24
CA LYS A 130 -7.07 16.56 29.05
C LYS A 130 -6.62 15.31 28.25
N GLY A 131 -7.44 14.26 28.17
CA GLY A 131 -7.24 13.09 27.31
C GLY A 131 -7.61 13.38 25.86
N TYR A 132 -8.80 13.95 25.64
CA TYR A 132 -9.28 14.32 24.30
C TYR A 132 -8.41 15.37 23.62
N SER A 133 -7.92 16.39 24.36
CA SER A 133 -6.98 17.37 23.80
C SER A 133 -5.67 16.73 23.36
N ARG A 134 -5.08 15.84 24.18
CA ARG A 134 -3.87 15.08 23.81
C ARG A 134 -4.09 14.18 22.60
N GLU A 135 -5.26 13.55 22.47
CA GLU A 135 -5.59 12.72 21.31
C GLU A 135 -5.78 13.57 20.03
N ALA A 136 -6.41 14.74 20.15
CA ALA A 136 -6.52 15.72 19.07
C ALA A 136 -5.14 16.23 18.63
N ASP A 137 -4.29 16.65 19.57
CA ASP A 137 -2.91 17.11 19.31
C ASP A 137 -2.06 16.01 18.68
N TYR A 138 -2.13 14.78 19.20
CA TYR A 138 -1.41 13.62 18.66
C TYR A 138 -1.91 13.22 17.26
N THR A 139 -3.21 13.36 17.00
CA THR A 139 -3.79 13.10 15.67
C THR A 139 -3.40 14.18 14.67
N GLN A 140 -3.49 15.47 15.04
CA GLN A 140 -2.98 16.57 14.23
C GLN A 140 -1.46 16.45 13.99
N GLY A 141 -0.68 16.07 15.01
CA GLY A 141 0.75 15.84 14.90
C GLY A 141 1.09 14.72 13.91
N LYS A 142 0.33 13.61 13.92
CA LYS A 142 0.47 12.54 12.92
C LYS A 142 0.03 12.95 11.52
N MET A 143 -1.02 13.76 11.37
CA MET A 143 -1.42 14.30 10.06
C MET A 143 -0.32 15.22 9.49
N ARG A 144 0.15 16.19 10.28
CA ARG A 144 1.28 17.07 9.90
C ARG A 144 2.55 16.28 9.58
N HIS A 145 2.87 15.24 10.35
CA HIS A 145 4.02 14.38 10.07
C HIS A 145 3.84 13.58 8.76
N ALA A 146 2.65 13.06 8.47
CA ALA A 146 2.37 12.38 7.21
C ALA A 146 2.43 13.35 6.01
N GLU A 147 1.97 14.58 6.18
CA GLU A 147 2.09 15.67 5.19
C GLU A 147 3.56 16.04 4.93
N VAL A 148 4.37 16.20 5.98
CA VAL A 148 5.82 16.48 5.88
C VAL A 148 6.57 15.33 5.22
N VAL A 149 6.30 14.08 5.59
CA VAL A 149 6.90 12.91 4.93
C VAL A 149 6.53 12.86 3.46
N LYS A 150 5.25 13.04 3.12
CA LYS A 150 4.78 13.06 1.73
C LYS A 150 5.37 14.22 0.91
N ALA A 151 5.56 15.40 1.51
CA ALA A 151 6.22 16.53 0.88
C ALA A 151 7.70 16.23 0.61
N PHE A 152 8.42 15.67 1.59
CA PHE A 152 9.81 15.27 1.46
C PHE A 152 10.02 14.11 0.47
N GLU A 153 9.13 13.13 0.42
CA GLU A 153 9.11 12.08 -0.61
C GLU A 153 8.89 12.65 -2.00
N ALA A 154 8.00 13.64 -2.15
CA ALA A 154 7.77 14.32 -3.43
C ALA A 154 8.97 15.17 -3.86
N GLU A 155 9.57 15.93 -2.94
CA GLU A 155 10.78 16.74 -3.18
C GLU A 155 11.98 15.86 -3.55
N THR A 156 12.25 14.79 -2.79
CA THR A 156 13.37 13.88 -3.08
C THR A 156 13.16 13.09 -4.37
N ALA A 157 11.92 12.70 -4.71
CA ALA A 157 11.59 12.11 -6.00
C ALA A 157 11.78 13.11 -7.16
N GLY A 158 11.31 14.35 -7.01
CA GLY A 158 11.48 15.41 -8.00
C GLY A 158 12.94 15.79 -8.23
N SER A 159 13.71 15.98 -7.15
CA SER A 159 15.15 16.24 -7.18
C SER A 159 15.92 15.10 -7.87
N LYS A 160 15.61 13.84 -7.53
CA LYS A 160 16.20 12.66 -8.19
C LYS A 160 15.85 12.57 -9.68
N ALA A 161 14.61 12.87 -10.05
CA ALA A 161 14.19 12.88 -11.45
C ALA A 161 14.89 14.00 -12.25
N HIS A 162 15.02 15.19 -11.67
CA HIS A 162 15.73 16.31 -12.29
C HIS A 162 17.23 16.02 -12.42
N TRP A 163 17.87 15.42 -11.41
CA TRP A 163 19.26 14.96 -11.49
C TRP A 163 19.47 13.91 -12.59
N GLN A 164 18.54 12.95 -12.74
CA GLN A 164 18.56 11.98 -13.83
C GLN A 164 18.40 12.63 -15.21
N GLN A 165 17.54 13.66 -15.32
CA GLN A 165 17.38 14.44 -16.54
C GLN A 165 18.66 15.22 -16.89
N GLN A 166 19.25 15.95 -15.93
CA GLN A 166 20.51 16.67 -16.11
C GLN A 166 21.63 15.72 -16.55
N MET A 167 21.76 14.55 -15.91
CA MET A 167 22.76 13.54 -16.27
C MET A 167 22.55 12.94 -17.68
N GLY A 168 21.30 12.91 -18.18
CA GLY A 168 21.02 12.59 -19.58
C GLY A 168 21.52 13.68 -20.53
N VAL A 169 21.13 14.94 -20.28
CA VAL A 169 21.56 16.10 -21.07
C VAL A 169 23.09 16.25 -21.09
N VAL A 170 23.76 15.97 -19.97
CA VAL A 170 25.23 15.96 -19.89
C VAL A 170 25.84 14.82 -20.72
N GLU A 171 25.28 13.61 -20.71
CA GLU A 171 25.75 12.52 -21.59
C GLU A 171 25.54 12.86 -23.08
N ASP A 172 24.38 13.40 -23.44
CA ASP A 172 24.08 13.84 -24.81
C ASP A 172 25.05 14.95 -25.25
N MET A 173 25.35 15.92 -24.38
CA MET A 173 26.29 17.01 -24.67
C MET A 173 27.75 16.50 -24.79
N ILE A 174 28.19 15.59 -23.92
CA ILE A 174 29.51 14.94 -24.03
C ILE A 174 29.60 14.13 -25.34
N SER A 175 28.53 13.43 -25.73
CA SER A 175 28.47 12.64 -26.96
C SER A 175 28.47 13.52 -28.21
N ALA A 176 27.73 14.62 -28.20
CA ALA A 176 27.73 15.61 -29.27
C ALA A 176 29.07 16.36 -29.39
N LEU A 177 29.73 16.63 -28.25
CA LEU A 177 31.09 17.18 -28.23
C LEU A 177 32.08 16.17 -28.83
N ALA A 178 32.09 14.92 -28.37
CA ALA A 178 32.93 13.85 -28.91
C ALA A 178 32.74 13.66 -30.43
N GLY A 179 31.51 13.78 -30.93
CA GLY A 179 31.19 13.71 -32.36
C GLY A 179 31.48 14.98 -33.18
N SER A 180 31.80 16.11 -32.55
CA SER A 180 32.14 17.37 -33.22
C SER A 180 33.62 17.78 -33.08
N LEU A 181 34.40 17.08 -32.27
CA LEU A 181 35.86 17.19 -32.29
C LEU A 181 36.41 16.73 -33.65
N PRO A 182 37.31 17.50 -34.30
CA PRO A 182 37.96 17.08 -35.55
C PRO A 182 38.85 15.85 -35.32
N ASN A 183 38.99 15.01 -36.35
CA ASN A 183 39.87 13.85 -36.28
C ASN A 183 41.35 14.27 -36.28
N ILE A 184 42.16 13.71 -35.38
CA ILE A 184 43.62 13.98 -35.30
C ILE A 184 44.35 13.60 -36.60
N ASN A 185 43.77 12.70 -37.39
CA ASN A 185 44.30 12.21 -38.67
C ASN A 185 43.52 12.78 -39.88
N ASP A 186 42.77 13.88 -39.72
CA ASP A 186 42.02 14.46 -40.82
C ASP A 186 42.96 15.08 -41.87
N GLU A 187 42.84 14.65 -43.12
CA GLU A 187 43.65 15.12 -44.24
C GLU A 187 43.40 16.61 -44.53
N THR A 188 42.22 17.13 -44.17
CA THR A 188 41.91 18.57 -44.23
C THR A 188 42.78 19.39 -43.28
N LEU A 189 43.16 18.86 -42.11
CA LEU A 189 43.99 19.57 -41.15
C LEU A 189 45.45 19.65 -41.63
N LEU A 190 45.92 18.61 -42.33
CA LEU A 190 47.22 18.62 -43.01
C LEU A 190 47.24 19.58 -44.21
N SER A 191 46.13 19.77 -44.94
CA SER A 191 46.07 20.75 -46.04
C SER A 191 45.99 22.19 -45.53
N LYS A 192 45.38 22.44 -44.37
CA LYS A 192 45.25 23.78 -43.76
C LYS A 192 46.59 24.47 -43.44
N TYR A 193 47.68 23.72 -43.28
CA TYR A 193 49.02 24.25 -42.97
C TYR A 193 50.01 24.15 -44.15
N GLN A 194 49.53 23.86 -45.36
CA GLN A 194 50.30 23.99 -46.60
C GLN A 194 50.19 25.44 -47.10
N LEU A 195 51.33 26.09 -47.37
CA LEU A 195 51.39 27.45 -47.90
C LEU A 195 51.31 27.42 -49.44
N GLU A 196 50.88 28.51 -50.07
CA GLU A 196 50.80 28.62 -51.53
C GLU A 196 52.16 28.43 -52.24
N ASP A 197 53.27 28.77 -51.56
CA ASP A 197 54.64 28.57 -52.04
C ASP A 197 55.14 27.10 -51.93
N GLY A 198 54.32 26.19 -51.36
CA GLY A 198 54.66 24.77 -51.17
C GLY A 198 55.46 24.45 -49.91
N GLU A 199 55.75 25.44 -49.06
CA GLU A 199 56.24 25.22 -47.69
C GLU A 199 55.11 24.76 -46.75
N PHE A 200 55.46 24.25 -45.57
CA PHE A 200 54.50 23.72 -44.60
C PHE A 200 54.79 24.26 -43.19
N ASP A 201 53.80 24.89 -42.55
CA ASP A 201 53.93 25.36 -41.18
C ASP A 201 53.84 24.20 -40.18
N HIS A 202 55.00 23.58 -39.95
CA HIS A 202 55.18 22.54 -38.95
C HIS A 202 54.90 23.02 -37.51
N SER A 203 54.94 24.33 -37.23
CA SER A 203 54.77 24.88 -35.88
C SER A 203 53.31 25.07 -35.52
N GLY A 204 52.51 25.69 -36.40
CA GLY A 204 51.06 25.80 -36.25
C GLY A 204 50.37 24.44 -36.31
N TYR A 205 50.79 23.55 -37.22
CA TYR A 205 50.27 22.18 -37.29
C TYR A 205 50.47 21.42 -35.97
N LEU A 206 51.69 21.44 -35.40
CA LEU A 206 51.96 20.74 -34.14
C LEU A 206 51.20 21.35 -32.96
N TYR A 207 51.01 22.68 -32.93
CA TYR A 207 50.24 23.35 -31.88
C TYR A 207 48.76 22.97 -31.92
N GLU A 208 48.10 23.05 -33.09
CA GLU A 208 46.69 22.70 -33.20
C GLU A 208 46.46 21.21 -33.04
N LYS A 209 47.34 20.35 -33.55
CA LYS A 209 47.32 18.92 -33.28
C LYS A 209 47.38 18.63 -31.76
N ALA A 210 48.29 19.27 -31.03
CA ALA A 210 48.39 19.09 -29.58
C ALA A 210 47.15 19.64 -28.82
N ALA A 211 46.51 20.69 -29.33
CA ALA A 211 45.25 21.20 -28.78
C ALA A 211 44.09 20.20 -28.99
N ILE A 212 44.02 19.55 -30.16
CA ILE A 212 43.02 18.53 -30.50
C ILE A 212 43.29 17.22 -29.74
N GLU A 213 44.54 16.77 -29.63
CA GLU A 213 44.91 15.62 -28.79
C GLU A 213 44.53 15.86 -27.31
N ARG A 214 44.70 17.09 -26.80
CA ARG A 214 44.23 17.47 -25.46
C ARG A 214 42.71 17.46 -25.34
N SER A 215 41.96 17.98 -26.32
CA SER A 215 40.49 17.98 -26.22
C SER A 215 39.90 16.56 -26.31
N HIS A 216 40.44 15.70 -27.19
CA HIS A 216 40.09 14.27 -27.22
C HIS A 216 40.40 13.58 -25.88
N GLY A 217 41.58 13.82 -25.31
CA GLY A 217 41.96 13.29 -24.00
C GLY A 217 41.00 13.70 -22.88
N ASN A 218 40.67 14.99 -22.79
CA ASN A 218 39.73 15.52 -21.80
C ASN A 218 38.33 14.89 -21.95
N VAL A 219 37.80 14.80 -23.17
CA VAL A 219 36.49 14.20 -23.45
C VAL A 219 36.48 12.70 -23.11
N GLN A 220 37.55 11.98 -23.46
CA GLN A 220 37.70 10.56 -23.12
C GLN A 220 37.80 10.32 -21.61
N GLU A 221 38.49 11.19 -20.87
CA GLU A 221 38.56 11.11 -19.41
C GLU A 221 37.18 11.31 -18.77
N VAL A 222 36.47 12.39 -19.12
CA VAL A 222 35.13 12.69 -18.59
C VAL A 222 34.13 11.57 -18.92
N PHE A 223 34.17 11.03 -20.14
CA PHE A 223 33.35 9.88 -20.53
C PHE A 223 33.69 8.61 -19.73
N GLY A 224 34.97 8.36 -19.46
CA GLY A 224 35.43 7.27 -18.59
C GLY A 224 34.96 7.43 -17.14
N GLN A 225 35.01 8.65 -16.59
CA GLN A 225 34.48 8.96 -15.25
C GLN A 225 32.97 8.74 -15.19
N LEU A 226 32.21 9.17 -16.20
CA LEU A 226 30.75 8.96 -16.29
C LEU A 226 30.39 7.47 -16.36
N GLN A 227 31.12 6.66 -17.14
CA GLN A 227 30.92 5.22 -17.18
C GLN A 227 31.24 4.55 -15.84
N ALA A 228 32.33 4.93 -15.17
CA ALA A 228 32.70 4.41 -13.86
C ALA A 228 31.64 4.75 -12.79
N GLN A 229 31.12 5.98 -12.78
CA GLN A 229 30.03 6.40 -11.89
C GLN A 229 28.75 5.59 -12.12
N ARG A 230 28.40 5.32 -13.39
CA ARG A 230 27.25 4.47 -13.75
C ARG A 230 27.43 3.03 -13.29
N GLU A 231 28.60 2.44 -13.51
CA GLU A 231 28.89 1.07 -13.09
C GLU A 231 28.88 0.96 -11.55
N GLN A 232 29.42 1.95 -10.83
CA GLN A 232 29.33 2.03 -9.37
C GLN A 232 27.87 2.14 -8.91
N SER A 233 27.07 3.03 -9.49
CA SER A 233 25.66 3.20 -9.10
C SER A 233 24.85 1.90 -9.32
N GLN A 234 25.10 1.18 -10.41
CA GLN A 234 24.49 -0.13 -10.66
C GLN A 234 24.95 -1.19 -9.63
N LYS A 235 26.24 -1.23 -9.30
CA LYS A 235 26.79 -2.12 -8.24
C LYS A 235 26.17 -1.83 -6.88
N GLU A 236 26.01 -0.56 -6.52
CA GLU A 236 25.37 -0.14 -5.26
C GLU A 236 23.88 -0.49 -5.22
N GLN A 237 23.14 -0.27 -6.31
CA GLN A 237 21.72 -0.64 -6.40
C GLN A 237 21.53 -2.16 -6.31
N ALA A 238 22.35 -2.94 -7.02
CA ALA A 238 22.37 -4.40 -6.90
C ALA A 238 22.79 -4.87 -5.49
N GLY A 239 23.69 -4.16 -4.83
CA GLY A 239 24.07 -4.39 -3.43
C GLY A 239 22.90 -4.16 -2.46
N LYS A 240 22.20 -3.04 -2.59
CA LYS A 240 21.00 -2.70 -1.80
C LYS A 240 19.88 -3.72 -2.00
N GLN A 241 19.60 -4.14 -3.24
CA GLN A 241 18.62 -5.20 -3.54
C GLN A 241 19.01 -6.56 -2.94
N ARG A 242 20.30 -6.92 -2.93
CA ARG A 242 20.80 -8.16 -2.29
C ARG A 242 20.68 -8.10 -0.77
N ALA A 243 20.94 -6.96 -0.15
CA ALA A 243 20.78 -6.75 1.29
C ALA A 243 19.30 -6.83 1.70
N SER A 244 18.43 -6.09 1.01
CA SER A 244 16.97 -6.13 1.18
C SER A 244 16.42 -7.55 1.12
N ARG A 245 16.74 -8.30 0.06
CA ARG A 245 16.35 -9.70 -0.10
C ARG A 245 16.88 -10.62 1.02
N ALA A 246 18.11 -10.40 1.48
CA ALA A 246 18.69 -11.18 2.57
C ALA A 246 17.95 -10.92 3.90
N GLU A 247 17.55 -9.67 4.16
CA GLU A 247 16.72 -9.32 5.31
C GLU A 247 15.31 -9.91 5.19
N HIS A 248 14.65 -9.76 4.04
CA HIS A 248 13.34 -10.37 3.75
C HIS A 248 13.35 -11.89 3.93
N GLN A 249 14.42 -12.58 3.51
CA GLN A 249 14.60 -14.01 3.74
C GLN A 249 14.77 -14.36 5.23
N GLN A 250 15.52 -13.56 6.00
CA GLN A 250 15.66 -13.75 7.45
C GLN A 250 14.33 -13.52 8.18
N GLN A 251 13.60 -12.45 7.86
CA GLN A 251 12.26 -12.18 8.38
C GLN A 251 11.25 -13.30 8.03
N LEU A 252 11.36 -13.89 6.83
CA LEU A 252 10.54 -15.03 6.42
C LEU A 252 10.86 -16.28 7.27
N ILE A 253 12.13 -16.65 7.41
CA ILE A 253 12.57 -17.81 8.20
C ILE A 253 12.21 -17.65 9.68
N ALA A 254 12.34 -16.44 10.24
CA ALA A 254 11.99 -16.15 11.63
C ALA A 254 10.49 -16.32 11.94
N ALA A 255 9.62 -16.06 10.96
CA ALA A 255 8.17 -16.21 11.11
C ALA A 255 7.64 -17.59 10.69
N ASP A 256 8.26 -18.22 9.69
CA ASP A 256 7.87 -19.50 9.11
C ASP A 256 9.14 -20.38 8.92
N PRO A 257 9.64 -21.06 9.99
CA PRO A 257 10.92 -21.79 9.96
C PRO A 257 11.03 -22.90 8.90
N GLU A 258 9.92 -23.30 8.31
CA GLU A 258 9.85 -24.25 7.19
C GLU A 258 10.60 -23.76 5.94
N PHE A 259 10.71 -22.44 5.73
CA PHE A 259 11.47 -21.85 4.63
C PHE A 259 13.00 -21.87 4.84
N SER A 260 13.48 -22.46 5.94
CA SER A 260 14.91 -22.79 6.13
C SER A 260 15.33 -24.05 5.34
N ASP A 261 14.37 -24.88 4.93
CA ASP A 261 14.62 -26.12 4.19
C ASP A 261 14.50 -25.90 2.67
N PRO A 262 15.59 -26.03 1.89
CA PRO A 262 15.57 -25.79 0.45
C PRO A 262 14.71 -26.79 -0.34
N VAL A 263 14.35 -27.94 0.24
CA VAL A 263 13.39 -28.88 -0.38
C VAL A 263 11.97 -28.30 -0.27
N LYS A 264 11.58 -27.88 0.93
CA LYS A 264 10.26 -27.25 1.17
C LYS A 264 10.08 -25.95 0.40
N VAL A 265 11.13 -25.14 0.27
CA VAL A 265 11.12 -23.93 -0.56
C VAL A 265 10.76 -24.28 -2.01
N ARG A 266 11.38 -25.31 -2.60
CA ARG A 266 11.10 -25.73 -3.98
C ARG A 266 9.72 -26.35 -4.18
N GLU A 267 9.22 -27.13 -3.21
CA GLU A 267 7.85 -27.64 -3.23
C GLU A 267 6.82 -26.50 -3.14
N PHE A 268 7.12 -25.49 -2.32
CA PHE A 268 6.34 -24.26 -2.24
C PHE A 268 6.39 -23.48 -3.56
N GLU A 269 7.57 -23.19 -4.12
CA GLU A 269 7.73 -22.48 -5.40
C GLU A 269 6.97 -23.17 -6.55
N ALA A 270 7.03 -24.50 -6.65
CA ALA A 270 6.34 -25.26 -7.69
C ALA A 270 4.80 -25.21 -7.54
N SER A 271 4.29 -25.35 -6.32
CA SER A 271 2.85 -25.27 -6.05
C SER A 271 2.33 -23.83 -6.17
N ALA A 272 3.07 -22.86 -5.64
CA ALA A 272 2.80 -21.43 -5.75
C ALA A 272 2.81 -20.95 -7.20
N GLY A 273 3.81 -21.35 -7.99
CA GLY A 273 3.87 -21.02 -9.42
C GLY A 273 2.69 -21.59 -10.21
N THR A 274 2.25 -22.81 -9.87
CA THR A 274 1.02 -23.39 -10.46
C THR A 274 -0.22 -22.56 -10.13
N LEU A 275 -0.34 -22.09 -8.88
CA LEU A 275 -1.44 -21.24 -8.42
C LEU A 275 -1.39 -19.83 -9.08
N LEU A 276 -0.22 -19.19 -9.15
CA LEU A 276 -0.05 -17.89 -9.81
C LEU A 276 -0.37 -17.96 -11.30
N THR A 277 0.06 -19.02 -11.99
CA THR A 277 -0.32 -19.26 -13.40
C THR A 277 -1.83 -19.53 -13.55
N SER A 278 -2.51 -20.11 -12.54
CA SER A 278 -3.97 -20.23 -12.56
C SER A 278 -4.72 -18.89 -12.39
N PHE A 279 -4.06 -17.86 -11.85
CA PHE A 279 -4.52 -16.47 -11.87
C PHE A 279 -4.10 -15.68 -13.12
N GLY A 280 -3.42 -16.32 -14.08
CA GLY A 280 -3.05 -15.72 -15.37
C GLY A 280 -1.64 -15.13 -15.45
N LEU A 281 -0.81 -15.22 -14.42
CA LEU A 281 0.59 -14.80 -14.51
C LEU A 281 1.39 -15.73 -15.44
N SER A 282 2.22 -15.13 -16.29
CA SER A 282 3.15 -15.89 -17.13
C SER A 282 4.22 -16.59 -16.30
N ARG A 283 4.83 -17.63 -16.88
CA ARG A 283 5.94 -18.35 -16.24
C ARG A 283 7.18 -17.48 -16.02
N GLU A 284 7.35 -16.44 -16.83
CA GLU A 284 8.46 -15.49 -16.75
C GLU A 284 8.25 -14.51 -15.59
N GLU A 285 7.04 -13.97 -15.40
CA GLU A 285 6.68 -13.14 -14.24
C GLU A 285 6.77 -13.93 -12.92
N VAL A 286 6.30 -15.19 -12.91
CA VAL A 286 6.46 -16.08 -11.75
C VAL A 286 7.94 -16.35 -11.43
N GLY A 287 8.78 -16.56 -12.46
CA GLY A 287 10.22 -16.69 -12.29
C GLY A 287 10.87 -15.40 -11.75
N ALA A 288 10.49 -14.24 -12.31
CA ALA A 288 10.97 -12.93 -11.89
C ALA A 288 10.52 -12.55 -10.46
N PHE A 289 9.36 -13.03 -10.01
CA PHE A 289 8.89 -12.84 -8.63
C PHE A 289 9.79 -13.57 -7.62
N PHE A 290 10.04 -14.86 -7.81
CA PHE A 290 10.89 -15.64 -6.89
C PHE A 290 12.39 -15.31 -7.03
N ALA A 291 12.84 -14.93 -8.23
CA ALA A 291 14.21 -14.45 -8.47
C ALA A 291 14.41 -12.95 -8.14
N GLY A 292 13.34 -12.22 -7.83
CA GLY A 292 13.31 -10.80 -7.54
C GLY A 292 13.54 -10.47 -6.06
N ASP A 293 13.22 -9.25 -5.67
CA ASP A 293 13.08 -8.90 -4.25
C ASP A 293 11.60 -9.04 -3.87
N PHE A 294 11.31 -9.99 -2.97
CA PHE A 294 9.95 -10.28 -2.50
C PHE A 294 9.81 -9.87 -1.04
N HIS A 295 8.67 -9.29 -0.68
CA HIS A 295 8.38 -8.95 0.71
C HIS A 295 7.83 -10.19 1.44
N PRO A 296 8.27 -10.53 2.67
CA PRO A 296 7.89 -11.78 3.35
C PRO A 296 6.38 -11.95 3.57
N VAL A 297 5.61 -10.85 3.60
CA VAL A 297 4.15 -10.89 3.64
C VAL A 297 3.55 -11.50 2.36
N GLN A 298 4.13 -11.24 1.17
CA GLN A 298 3.65 -11.79 -0.10
C GLN A 298 3.74 -13.31 -0.10
N ILE A 299 4.89 -13.85 0.34
CA ILE A 299 5.11 -15.29 0.51
C ILE A 299 4.13 -15.90 1.53
N ARG A 300 3.87 -15.21 2.65
CA ARG A 300 2.92 -15.67 3.67
C ARG A 300 1.44 -15.63 3.19
N VAL A 301 1.06 -14.65 2.38
CA VAL A 301 -0.26 -14.61 1.71
C VAL A 301 -0.38 -15.75 0.70
N LEU A 302 0.65 -16.00 -0.10
CA LEU A 302 0.71 -17.08 -1.07
C LEU A 302 0.64 -18.47 -0.40
N LYS A 303 1.30 -18.65 0.76
CA LYS A 303 1.17 -19.84 1.63
C LYS A 303 -0.28 -20.04 2.13
N LYS A 304 -0.97 -18.96 2.52
CA LYS A 304 -2.39 -19.04 2.90
C LYS A 304 -3.30 -19.39 1.72
N ALA A 305 -3.09 -18.81 0.56
CA ALA A 305 -3.86 -19.11 -0.65
C ALA A 305 -3.73 -20.59 -1.06
N LEU A 306 -2.51 -21.15 -1.05
CA LEU A 306 -2.26 -22.58 -1.27
C LEU A 306 -2.95 -23.48 -0.23
N GLN A 307 -2.97 -23.06 1.04
CA GLN A 307 -3.68 -23.81 2.09
C GLN A 307 -5.20 -23.77 1.89
N GLN A 308 -5.76 -22.65 1.43
CA GLN A 308 -7.20 -22.54 1.11
C GLN A 308 -7.58 -23.40 -0.09
N ASP A 309 -6.83 -23.33 -1.20
CA ASP A 309 -7.02 -24.19 -2.38
C ASP A 309 -6.91 -25.69 -2.04
N ALA A 310 -5.92 -26.08 -1.23
CA ALA A 310 -5.78 -27.44 -0.73
C ALA A 310 -6.97 -27.87 0.17
N LEU A 311 -7.50 -26.96 0.98
CA LEU A 311 -8.70 -27.20 1.79
C LEU A 311 -9.93 -27.39 0.89
N GLU A 312 -10.17 -26.52 -0.07
CA GLU A 312 -11.27 -26.58 -1.05
C GLU A 312 -11.24 -27.87 -1.87
N LYS A 313 -10.08 -28.21 -2.47
CA LYS A 313 -9.87 -29.50 -3.17
C LYS A 313 -10.06 -30.71 -2.24
N SER A 314 -9.93 -30.55 -0.91
CA SER A 314 -10.25 -31.59 0.07
C SER A 314 -11.72 -31.63 0.51
N GLN A 315 -12.47 -30.52 0.41
CA GLN A 315 -13.87 -30.43 0.87
C GLN A 315 -14.78 -31.55 0.31
N PRO A 316 -14.86 -31.83 -1.01
CA PRO A 316 -15.73 -32.89 -1.51
C PRO A 316 -15.33 -34.28 -1.00
N LYS A 317 -14.05 -34.51 -0.68
CA LYS A 317 -13.57 -35.76 -0.05
C LYS A 317 -13.95 -35.82 1.44
N ARG A 318 -13.89 -34.69 2.16
CA ARG A 318 -14.36 -34.58 3.56
C ARG A 318 -15.88 -34.77 3.65
N ILE A 319 -16.66 -34.12 2.78
CA ILE A 319 -18.14 -34.21 2.73
C ILE A 319 -18.59 -35.65 2.42
N LYS A 320 -17.91 -36.36 1.51
CA LYS A 320 -18.18 -37.80 1.26
C LYS A 320 -17.95 -38.63 2.52
N LYS A 321 -16.76 -38.52 3.14
CA LYS A 321 -16.46 -39.21 4.41
C LYS A 321 -17.44 -38.88 5.54
N LEU A 322 -17.95 -37.64 5.59
CA LEU A 322 -18.95 -37.21 6.60
C LEU A 322 -20.37 -37.76 6.33
N LYS A 323 -20.68 -38.12 5.08
CA LYS A 323 -21.92 -38.83 4.68
C LYS A 323 -21.79 -40.35 4.82
N GLU A 324 -20.58 -40.88 4.67
CA GLU A 324 -20.24 -42.30 4.84
C GLU A 324 -20.10 -42.70 6.32
N LEU A 325 -19.78 -41.76 7.22
CA LEU A 325 -19.79 -41.99 8.66
C LEU A 325 -21.23 -42.32 9.14
N PRO A 326 -21.43 -43.38 9.95
CA PRO A 326 -22.72 -43.65 10.53
C PRO A 326 -23.15 -42.47 11.42
N LYS A 327 -24.39 -42.00 11.25
CA LYS A 327 -24.99 -40.99 12.12
C LYS A 327 -25.02 -41.52 13.56
N VAL A 328 -24.11 -41.03 14.39
CA VAL A 328 -24.11 -41.30 15.83
C VAL A 328 -25.34 -40.62 16.44
N THR A 329 -26.37 -41.41 16.74
CA THR A 329 -27.50 -40.93 17.55
C THR A 329 -26.99 -40.58 18.95
N ARG A 330 -27.61 -39.58 19.60
CA ARG A 330 -27.29 -39.31 21.01
C ARG A 330 -27.61 -40.57 21.83
N PRO A 331 -26.71 -41.06 22.70
CA PRO A 331 -27.00 -42.19 23.55
C PRO A 331 -28.23 -41.86 24.42
N GLY A 332 -29.28 -42.66 24.29
CA GLY A 332 -30.60 -42.40 24.88
C GLY A 332 -31.72 -42.12 23.89
N VAL A 333 -31.43 -41.84 22.61
CA VAL A 333 -32.45 -41.80 21.54
C VAL A 333 -32.44 -43.13 20.79
N ALA A 334 -33.53 -43.89 20.89
CA ALA A 334 -33.71 -45.12 20.14
C ALA A 334 -33.73 -44.84 18.63
N SER A 335 -33.00 -45.64 17.87
CA SER A 335 -32.93 -45.52 16.41
C SER A 335 -34.24 -46.05 15.79
N GLU A 336 -35.12 -45.18 15.31
CA GLU A 336 -36.28 -45.56 14.50
C GLU A 336 -35.84 -46.15 13.15
N LYS A 337 -35.48 -47.44 13.17
CA LYS A 337 -35.12 -48.22 11.96
C LYS A 337 -35.90 -49.51 11.78
N ASP A 338 -36.78 -49.84 12.73
CA ASP A 338 -37.75 -50.95 12.63
C ASP A 338 -39.19 -50.46 12.35
N ASN A 339 -39.37 -49.19 11.94
CA ASN A 339 -40.65 -48.62 11.49
C ASN A 339 -41.08 -49.10 10.08
N GLU A 340 -40.95 -50.41 9.82
CA GLU A 340 -41.50 -51.06 8.61
C GLU A 340 -43.03 -51.30 8.59
N PRO A 341 -43.80 -51.42 9.70
CA PRO A 341 -45.20 -51.87 9.59
C PRO A 341 -46.12 -50.87 8.89
N GLY A 342 -45.79 -49.57 8.92
CA GLY A 342 -46.59 -48.53 8.25
C GLY A 342 -46.58 -48.65 6.72
N ASP A 343 -45.41 -48.90 6.14
CA ASP A 343 -45.22 -48.93 4.68
C ASP A 343 -45.68 -50.28 4.09
N ARG A 344 -45.44 -51.38 4.83
CA ARG A 344 -45.98 -52.71 4.48
C ARG A 344 -47.51 -52.71 4.50
N PHE A 345 -48.15 -52.22 5.57
CA PHE A 345 -49.60 -52.10 5.66
C PHE A 345 -50.19 -51.18 4.57
N ALA A 346 -49.50 -50.08 4.23
CA ALA A 346 -49.88 -49.23 3.11
C ALA A 346 -49.82 -49.99 1.77
N SER A 347 -48.78 -50.79 1.55
CA SER A 347 -48.62 -51.62 0.35
C SER A 347 -49.68 -52.73 0.26
N ALA A 348 -49.97 -53.44 1.36
CA ALA A 348 -51.00 -54.48 1.44
C ALA A 348 -52.40 -53.89 1.18
N LYS A 349 -52.71 -52.74 1.79
CA LYS A 349 -53.94 -51.97 1.52
C LYS A 349 -54.03 -51.51 0.06
N GLN A 350 -52.91 -51.21 -0.61
CA GLN A 350 -52.89 -50.88 -2.04
C GLN A 350 -53.08 -52.13 -2.92
N ARG A 351 -52.50 -53.28 -2.56
CA ARG A 351 -52.75 -54.59 -3.22
C ARG A 351 -54.22 -54.97 -3.14
N LEU A 352 -54.82 -54.93 -1.95
CA LEU A 352 -56.23 -55.25 -1.73
C LEU A 352 -57.17 -54.35 -2.58
N ARG A 353 -56.87 -53.04 -2.67
CA ARG A 353 -57.62 -52.09 -3.53
C ARG A 353 -57.45 -52.34 -5.03
N LYS A 354 -56.37 -53.01 -5.47
CA LYS A 354 -56.18 -53.45 -6.86
C LYS A 354 -56.90 -54.79 -7.12
N ALA A 355 -56.71 -55.78 -6.25
CA ALA A 355 -57.36 -57.09 -6.33
C ALA A 355 -58.89 -56.97 -6.36
N GLY A 356 -59.47 -56.15 -5.46
CA GLY A 356 -60.91 -55.87 -5.43
C GLY A 356 -61.50 -55.14 -6.65
N ARG A 357 -60.68 -54.78 -7.66
CA ARG A 357 -61.14 -54.11 -8.89
C ARG A 357 -60.86 -54.91 -10.18
N ALA A 358 -60.12 -56.00 -10.11
CA ALA A 358 -59.75 -56.84 -11.26
C ALA A 358 -59.67 -58.34 -10.88
N GLY A 359 -60.49 -58.75 -9.91
CA GLY A 359 -60.16 -59.86 -9.03
C GLY A 359 -60.24 -61.26 -9.62
N SER A 360 -59.27 -62.10 -9.27
CA SER A 360 -59.60 -63.42 -8.77
C SER A 360 -60.02 -63.32 -7.29
N ARG A 361 -60.81 -64.27 -6.81
CA ARG A 361 -61.22 -64.33 -5.40
C ARG A 361 -60.05 -64.68 -4.47
N VAL A 362 -59.13 -65.51 -4.96
CA VAL A 362 -57.95 -65.99 -4.22
C VAL A 362 -57.01 -64.84 -3.85
N ASP A 363 -56.80 -63.88 -4.75
CA ASP A 363 -55.93 -62.71 -4.48
C ASP A 363 -56.51 -61.78 -3.41
N ILE A 364 -57.85 -61.71 -3.31
CA ILE A 364 -58.56 -60.92 -2.30
C ILE A 364 -58.44 -61.60 -0.94
N ASP A 365 -58.70 -62.91 -0.88
CA ASP A 365 -58.62 -63.69 0.35
C ASP A 365 -57.17 -63.75 0.90
N ALA A 366 -56.17 -63.87 0.03
CA ALA A 366 -54.75 -63.82 0.40
C ALA A 366 -54.31 -62.44 0.93
N ALA A 367 -54.68 -61.35 0.25
CA ALA A 367 -54.37 -59.98 0.70
C ALA A 367 -55.13 -59.58 1.98
N ALA A 368 -56.29 -60.21 2.24
CA ALA A 368 -57.01 -60.04 3.50
C ALA A 368 -56.29 -60.75 4.66
N LEU A 369 -55.74 -61.94 4.45
CA LEU A 369 -54.94 -62.65 5.46
C LEU A 369 -53.64 -61.90 5.79
N GLU A 370 -52.88 -61.44 4.79
CA GLU A 370 -51.66 -60.62 4.97
C GLU A 370 -51.93 -59.41 5.88
N LEU A 371 -53.08 -58.74 5.69
CA LEU A 371 -53.49 -57.56 6.45
C LEU A 371 -54.08 -57.86 7.84
N ILE A 372 -54.56 -59.09 8.08
CA ILE A 372 -54.99 -59.55 9.42
C ILE A 372 -53.77 -59.94 10.25
N ASP A 373 -52.82 -60.67 9.67
CA ASP A 373 -51.59 -61.11 10.35
C ASP A 373 -50.74 -59.91 10.80
N GLU A 374 -50.53 -58.89 9.94
CA GLU A 374 -49.84 -57.66 10.38
C GLU A 374 -50.55 -56.97 11.56
N LYS A 375 -51.89 -56.98 11.57
CA LYS A 375 -52.69 -56.37 12.64
C LYS A 375 -52.68 -57.13 13.96
N PHE A 376 -52.44 -58.44 13.94
CA PHE A 376 -52.43 -59.28 15.15
C PHE A 376 -51.00 -59.54 15.68
N LEU A 377 -50.02 -59.71 14.79
CA LEU A 377 -48.62 -59.94 15.17
C LEU A 377 -47.84 -58.64 15.42
N GLY A 378 -48.27 -57.52 14.83
CA GLY A 378 -47.69 -56.19 15.09
C GLY A 378 -47.94 -55.64 16.51
N GLY A 379 -48.72 -56.34 17.34
CA GLY A 379 -48.95 -56.00 18.75
C GLY A 379 -48.14 -56.82 19.76
N LEU A 380 -47.23 -57.69 19.31
CA LEU A 380 -46.47 -58.63 20.16
C LEU A 380 -44.98 -58.69 19.77
N LYS A 381 -44.31 -57.54 19.83
CA LYS A 381 -42.85 -57.37 19.85
C LYS A 381 -42.46 -56.08 20.54
#